data_AF-A0A8B4S3X2-F1
#
_entry.id   AF-A0A8B4S3X2-F1
#
_cell.length_a   1.000
_cell.length_b   1.000
_cell.length_c   1.000
_cell.angle_alpha   90.00
_cell.angle_beta   90.00
_cell.angle_gamma   90.00
#
_symmetry.space_group_name_H-M   'P 1'
#
loop_
_entity.id
_entity.type
_entity.pdbx_description
1 polymer ?
#
loop_
_entity_poly.entity_id
_entity_poly.type
_entity_poly.pdbx_seq_one_letter_code
_entity_poly.pdbx_strand_id
1 'polypeptide(L)'
;MGIGARLREERERLGLNQEGFGQLGGVRKQAQLLYEKDERKPDSDYLVAVAAAGVDVLFVLTGRRQSDLPAGDASEQLLLENFRRCSLAARQNLLQSSILLAASLPAEASSVASS
;
A
#
# COMPACT_ATOMS: atom_id res chain seq x y z
N MET A 1 -9.73 -10.29 -12.09
CA MET A 1 -9.29 -10.87 -10.80
C MET A 1 -10.28 -10.49 -9.71
N GLY A 2 -10.78 -11.46 -8.92
CA GLY A 2 -11.69 -11.21 -7.79
C GLY A 2 -10.92 -10.85 -6.50
N ILE A 3 -11.63 -10.44 -5.45
CA ILE A 3 -11.04 -10.07 -4.14
C ILE A 3 -10.24 -11.24 -3.56
N GLY A 4 -10.78 -12.45 -3.63
CA GLY A 4 -10.12 -13.66 -3.11
C GLY A 4 -8.75 -13.91 -3.74
N ALA A 5 -8.66 -13.77 -5.06
CA ALA A 5 -7.40 -13.89 -5.78
C ALA A 5 -6.38 -12.81 -5.37
N ARG A 6 -6.81 -11.57 -5.09
CA ARG A 6 -5.90 -10.50 -4.63
C ARG A 6 -5.43 -10.71 -3.19
N LEU A 7 -6.31 -11.22 -2.31
CA LEU A 7 -5.92 -11.61 -0.96
C LEU A 7 -4.87 -12.72 -0.98
N ARG A 8 -5.04 -13.70 -1.88
CA ARG A 8 -4.06 -14.76 -2.09
C ARG A 8 -2.71 -14.20 -2.55
N GLU A 9 -2.71 -13.27 -3.51
CA GLU A 9 -1.50 -12.62 -3.97
C GLU A 9 -0.78 -11.87 -2.83
N GLU A 10 -1.52 -11.11 -2.02
CA GLU A 10 -0.94 -10.42 -0.87
C GLU A 10 -0.39 -11.36 0.19
N ARG A 11 -1.10 -12.47 0.46
CA ARG A 11 -0.60 -13.52 1.34
C ARG A 11 0.72 -14.09 0.83
N GLU A 12 0.78 -14.43 -0.46
CA GLU A 12 1.97 -15.01 -1.08
C GLU A 12 3.13 -14.00 -1.11
N ARG A 13 2.85 -12.72 -1.33
CA ARG A 13 3.83 -11.62 -1.24
C ARG A 13 4.45 -11.51 0.16
N LEU A 14 3.65 -11.76 1.22
CA LEU A 14 4.14 -11.80 2.59
C LEU A 14 4.79 -13.14 2.98
N GLY A 15 4.85 -14.13 2.08
CA GLY A 15 5.45 -15.43 2.34
C GLY A 15 4.66 -16.30 3.33
N LEU A 16 3.37 -16.03 3.52
CA LEU A 16 2.54 -16.68 4.53
C LEU A 16 1.71 -17.83 3.94
N ASN A 17 1.45 -18.84 4.77
CA ASN A 17 0.44 -19.86 4.47
C ASN A 17 -0.96 -19.37 4.89
N GLN A 18 -2.02 -20.08 4.49
CA GLN A 18 -3.42 -19.67 4.78
C GLN A 18 -3.75 -19.61 6.27
N GLU A 19 -3.06 -20.40 7.09
CA GLU A 19 -3.29 -20.40 8.53
C GLU A 19 -2.67 -19.16 9.18
N GLY A 20 -1.40 -18.88 8.91
CA GLY A 20 -0.73 -17.68 9.41
C GLY A 20 -1.40 -16.41 8.94
N PHE A 21 -1.83 -16.35 7.68
CA PHE A 21 -2.55 -15.18 7.15
C PHE A 21 -3.95 -15.03 7.76
N GLY A 22 -4.67 -16.14 7.96
CA GLY A 22 -5.94 -16.11 8.68
C GLY A 22 -5.79 -15.58 10.11
N GLN A 23 -4.73 -15.99 10.81
CA GLN A 23 -4.43 -15.50 12.17
C GLN A 23 -4.21 -13.98 12.22
N LEU A 24 -3.53 -13.40 11.22
CA LEU A 24 -3.39 -11.94 11.10
C LEU A 24 -4.75 -11.24 11.00
N GLY A 25 -5.68 -11.84 10.27
CA GLY A 25 -7.05 -11.35 10.13
C GLY A 25 -8.00 -11.76 11.26
N GLY A 26 -7.52 -12.40 12.33
CA GLY A 26 -8.35 -12.86 13.44
C GLY A 26 -9.30 -14.03 13.09
N VAL A 27 -9.03 -14.75 12.00
CA VAL A 27 -9.89 -15.84 11.52
C VAL A 27 -9.14 -17.17 11.42
N ARG A 28 -9.89 -18.27 11.29
CA ARG A 28 -9.31 -19.61 11.08
C ARG A 28 -8.91 -19.80 9.62
N LYS A 29 -7.97 -20.74 9.37
CA LYS A 29 -7.57 -21.18 8.02
C LYS A 29 -8.75 -21.45 7.08
N GLN A 30 -9.84 -22.05 7.58
CA GLN A 30 -11.02 -22.34 6.78
C GLN A 30 -11.69 -21.06 6.24
N ALA A 31 -11.80 -20.01 7.06
CA ALA A 31 -12.36 -18.74 6.60
C ALA A 31 -11.46 -18.10 5.54
N GLN A 32 -10.13 -18.15 5.75
CA GLN A 32 -9.17 -17.66 4.76
C GLN A 32 -9.30 -18.38 3.41
N LEU A 33 -9.46 -19.71 3.43
CA LEU A 33 -9.67 -20.51 2.23
C LEU A 33 -10.96 -20.12 1.50
N LEU A 34 -12.05 -19.87 2.23
CA LEU A 34 -13.32 -19.41 1.65
C LEU A 34 -13.19 -17.99 1.05
N TYR A 35 -12.41 -17.11 1.68
CA TYR A 35 -12.10 -15.79 1.13
C TYR A 35 -11.31 -15.89 -0.16
N GLU A 36 -10.24 -16.68 -0.20
CA GLU A 36 -9.38 -16.85 -1.38
C GLU A 36 -10.10 -17.49 -2.58
N LYS A 37 -11.16 -18.28 -2.32
CA LYS A 37 -12.05 -18.86 -3.35
C LYS A 37 -13.21 -17.97 -3.74
N ASP A 38 -13.32 -16.76 -3.16
CA ASP A 38 -14.44 -15.84 -3.34
C ASP A 38 -15.81 -16.41 -2.89
N GLU A 39 -15.84 -17.52 -2.15
CA GLU A 39 -17.04 -18.17 -1.60
C GLU A 39 -17.62 -17.40 -0.40
N ARG A 40 -16.76 -16.68 0.33
CA ARG A 40 -17.15 -15.74 1.38
C ARG A 40 -16.39 -14.43 1.19
N LYS A 41 -16.95 -13.32 1.63
CA LYS A 41 -16.27 -12.02 1.62
C LYS A 41 -15.68 -11.72 3.01
N PRO A 42 -14.44 -11.19 3.08
CA PRO A 42 -13.91 -10.66 4.32
C PRO A 42 -14.75 -9.47 4.78
N ASP A 43 -14.84 -9.26 6.08
CA ASP A 43 -15.45 -8.06 6.65
C ASP A 43 -14.40 -6.95 6.83
N SER A 44 -14.86 -5.77 7.25
CA SER A 44 -13.99 -4.63 7.50
C SER A 44 -12.96 -4.89 8.59
N ASP A 45 -13.32 -5.62 9.64
CA ASP A 45 -12.45 -5.87 10.79
C ASP A 45 -11.27 -6.76 10.39
N TYR A 46 -11.55 -7.80 9.60
CA TYR A 46 -10.52 -8.62 8.95
C TYR A 46 -9.58 -7.74 8.10
N LEU A 47 -10.14 -6.85 7.27
CA LEU A 47 -9.34 -5.99 6.38
C LEU A 47 -8.45 -5.01 7.17
N VAL A 48 -8.97 -4.43 8.25
CA VAL A 48 -8.19 -3.57 9.17
C VAL A 48 -7.04 -4.35 9.79
N ALA A 49 -7.30 -5.57 10.27
CA ALA A 49 -6.29 -6.40 10.92
C ALA A 49 -5.16 -6.79 9.96
N VAL A 50 -5.48 -7.22 8.74
CA VAL A 50 -4.44 -7.56 7.75
C VAL A 50 -3.73 -6.32 7.19
N ALA A 51 -4.38 -5.15 7.12
CA ALA A 51 -3.72 -3.90 6.76
C ALA A 51 -2.59 -3.56 7.74
N ALA A 52 -2.83 -3.73 9.04
CA ALA A 52 -1.81 -3.52 10.07
C ALA A 52 -0.62 -4.49 9.93
N ALA A 53 -0.83 -5.66 9.31
CA ALA A 53 0.21 -6.63 8.98
C ALA A 53 0.89 -6.36 7.62
N GLY A 54 0.60 -5.23 6.97
CA GLY A 54 1.26 -4.80 5.73
C GLY A 54 0.61 -5.28 4.44
N VAL A 55 -0.65 -5.75 4.48
CA VAL A 55 -1.44 -6.03 3.29
C VAL A 55 -1.88 -4.73 2.60
N ASP A 56 -1.71 -4.65 1.29
CA ASP A 56 -2.22 -3.56 0.46
C ASP A 56 -3.74 -3.72 0.27
N VAL A 57 -4.52 -3.20 1.21
CA VAL A 57 -5.99 -3.31 1.18
C VAL A 57 -6.60 -2.54 0.01
N LEU A 58 -5.97 -1.45 -0.45
CA LEU A 58 -6.40 -0.74 -1.65
C LEU A 58 -6.34 -1.69 -2.86
N PHE A 59 -5.23 -2.40 -3.02
CA PHE A 59 -5.10 -3.40 -4.07
C PHE A 59 -6.13 -4.53 -3.89
N VAL A 60 -6.30 -5.06 -2.68
CA VAL A 60 -7.29 -6.12 -2.42
C VAL A 60 -8.69 -5.69 -2.85
N LEU A 61 -9.11 -4.47 -2.53
CA LEU A 61 -10.45 -3.98 -2.86
C LEU A 61 -10.59 -3.58 -4.34
N THR A 62 -9.62 -2.88 -4.89
CA THR A 62 -9.77 -2.16 -6.17
C THR A 62 -8.99 -2.78 -7.34
N GLY A 63 -8.01 -3.63 -7.04
CA GLY A 63 -7.04 -4.13 -8.02
C GLY A 63 -5.98 -3.11 -8.44
N ARG A 64 -5.97 -1.90 -7.86
CA ARG A 64 -4.95 -0.88 -8.07
C ARG A 64 -4.00 -0.85 -6.89
N ARG A 65 -2.70 -0.84 -7.16
CA ARG A 65 -1.69 -0.65 -6.12
C ARG A 65 -1.65 0.82 -5.71
N GLN A 66 -1.18 1.11 -4.51
CA GLN A 66 -0.96 2.49 -4.09
C GLN A 66 -0.03 3.26 -5.03
N SER A 67 0.91 2.57 -5.70
CA SER A 67 1.78 3.12 -6.74
C SER A 67 1.07 3.56 -8.02
N ASP A 68 -0.18 3.10 -8.22
CA ASP A 68 -1.00 3.39 -9.40
C ASP A 68 -1.94 4.58 -9.17
N LEU A 69 -2.02 5.08 -7.92
CA LEU A 69 -2.78 6.29 -7.65
C LEU A 69 -2.11 7.48 -8.34
N PRO A 70 -2.89 8.36 -8.99
CA PRO A 70 -2.35 9.59 -9.53
C PRO A 70 -1.73 10.39 -8.39
N ALA A 71 -0.56 10.97 -8.63
CA ALA A 71 0.04 11.87 -7.67
C ALA A 71 -0.94 13.02 -7.36
N GLY A 72 -0.97 13.43 -6.09
CA GLY A 72 -1.97 14.32 -5.52
C GLY A 72 -2.02 15.69 -6.18
N ASP A 73 -0.92 16.13 -6.79
CA ASP A 73 -0.85 17.32 -7.63
C ASP A 73 0.09 17.16 -8.84
N ALA A 74 0.10 18.17 -9.72
CA ALA A 74 0.91 18.18 -10.94
C ALA A 74 2.43 18.16 -10.67
N SER A 75 2.87 18.74 -9.55
CA SER A 75 4.29 18.77 -9.17
C SER A 75 4.75 17.38 -8.72
N GLU A 76 3.92 16.69 -7.95
CA GLU A 76 4.18 15.31 -7.51
C GLU A 76 4.19 14.35 -8.71
N GLN A 77 3.29 14.54 -9.70
CA GLN A 77 3.29 13.75 -10.94
C GLN A 77 4.58 13.94 -11.73
N LEU A 78 5.00 15.20 -11.91
CA LEU A 78 6.23 15.54 -12.61
C LEU A 78 7.46 14.98 -11.89
N LEU A 79 7.50 15.02 -10.55
CA LEU A 79 8.58 14.46 -9.76
C LEU A 79 8.69 12.94 -9.95
N LEU A 80 7.57 12.22 -9.86
CA LEU A 80 7.53 10.77 -10.05
C LEU A 80 7.94 10.35 -11.47
N GLU A 81 7.46 11.08 -12.48
CA GLU A 81 7.83 10.83 -13.87
C GLU A 81 9.33 11.00 -14.11
N ASN A 82 9.91 12.12 -13.65
CA ASN A 82 11.34 12.37 -13.78
C ASN A 82 12.15 11.34 -13.01
N PHE A 83 11.76 11.01 -11.77
CA PHE A 83 12.44 10.00 -10.97
C PHE A 83 12.48 8.62 -11.66
N ARG A 84 11.38 8.21 -12.30
CA ARG A 84 11.31 6.95 -13.07
C ARG A 84 12.27 6.94 -14.26
N ARG A 85 12.52 8.08 -14.90
CA ARG A 85 13.43 8.23 -16.05
C ARG A 85 14.92 8.34 -15.66
N CYS A 86 15.24 8.63 -14.40
CA CYS A 86 16.62 8.81 -13.95
C CYS A 86 17.45 7.52 -13.94
N SER A 87 18.77 7.68 -14.14
CA SER A 87 19.76 6.64 -13.83
C SER A 87 19.82 6.36 -12.33
N LEU A 88 20.41 5.23 -11.93
CA LEU A 88 20.52 4.87 -10.51
C LEU A 88 21.23 5.94 -9.67
N ALA A 89 22.36 6.47 -10.17
CA ALA A 89 23.10 7.53 -9.48
C ALA A 89 22.28 8.83 -9.36
N ALA A 90 21.54 9.21 -10.41
CA ALA A 90 20.67 10.38 -10.37
C ALA A 90 19.50 10.20 -9.38
N ARG A 91 18.93 9.00 -9.28
CA ARG A 91 17.91 8.69 -8.26
C ARG A 91 18.44 8.84 -6.84
N GLN A 92 19.67 8.39 -6.58
CA GLN A 92 20.31 8.55 -5.26
C GLN A 92 20.46 10.03 -4.89
N ASN A 93 20.90 10.87 -5.83
CA ASN A 93 21.03 12.31 -5.60
C ASN A 93 19.67 12.97 -5.33
N LEU A 94 18.63 12.60 -6.09
CA LEU A 94 17.28 13.11 -5.88
C LEU A 94 16.74 12.74 -4.50
N LEU A 95 16.94 11.50 -4.05
CA LEU A 95 16.53 11.05 -2.72
C LEU A 95 17.29 11.77 -1.60
N GLN A 96 18.60 11.94 -1.73
CA GLN A 96 19.38 12.69 -0.73
C GLN A 96 18.92 14.14 -0.62
N SER A 97 18.66 14.78 -1.77
CA SER A 97 18.20 16.16 -1.82
C SER A 97 16.81 16.31 -1.20
N SER A 98 15.88 15.39 -1.49
CA SER A 98 14.53 15.43 -0.93
C SER A 98 14.53 15.22 0.59
N ILE A 99 15.38 14.32 1.11
CA ILE A 99 15.55 14.10 2.56
C ILE A 99 16.07 15.37 3.25
N LEU A 100 17.11 16.00 2.70
CA LEU A 100 17.69 17.22 3.28
C LEU A 100 16.69 18.39 3.27
N LEU A 101 15.97 18.58 2.17
CA LEU A 101 14.94 19.63 2.06
C LEU A 101 13.77 19.38 3.01
N ALA A 102 13.32 18.13 3.17
CA ALA A 102 12.27 17.79 4.13
C ALA A 102 12.70 17.99 5.59
N ALA A 103 13.95 17.62 5.93
CA ALA A 103 14.48 17.78 7.28
C ALA A 103 14.80 19.24 7.65
N SER A 104 15.01 20.10 6.65
CA SER A 104 15.30 21.53 6.86
C SER A 104 14.04 22.40 6.95
N LEU A 105 12.84 21.83 6.75
CA LEU A 105 11.56 22.52 6.99
C LEU A 105 11.19 22.40 8.48
N PRO A 106 10.99 23.51 9.22
CA PRO A 106 10.41 23.46 10.56
C PRO A 106 8.96 22.96 10.47
N ALA A 107 8.54 22.14 11.45
CA ALA A 107 7.28 21.38 11.47
C ALA A 107 5.96 22.21 11.45
N GLU A 108 6.01 23.54 11.30
CA GLU A 108 4.86 24.43 11.45
C GLU A 108 4.23 24.94 10.13
N ALA A 109 4.75 24.58 8.96
CA ALA A 109 4.20 25.06 7.68
C ALA A 109 2.90 24.34 7.21
N SER A 110 2.12 23.74 8.13
CA SER A 110 0.90 22.98 7.81
C SER A 110 -0.36 23.48 8.54
N SER A 111 -0.47 24.79 8.81
CA SER A 111 -1.67 25.35 9.47
C SER A 111 -2.30 26.61 8.85
N VAL A 112 -1.89 27.07 7.67
CA VAL A 112 -2.53 28.25 7.06
C VAL A 112 -3.06 27.95 5.66
N ALA A 113 -4.17 27.21 5.63
CA ALA A 113 -5.13 27.22 4.53
C ALA A 113 -6.54 26.93 5.09
N SER A 114 -7.03 27.83 5.94
CA SER A 114 -8.45 27.96 6.28
C SER A 114 -8.70 29.38 6.79
N SER A 115 -9.00 30.29 5.87
CA SER A 115 -9.84 31.48 6.05
C SER A 115 -10.25 31.99 4.67
#